data_AF-A0A2E5XEU1-F1
#
_entry.id   AF-A0A2E5XEU1-F1
#
_cell.length_a   1.000
_cell.length_b   1.000
_cell.length_c   1.000
_cell.angle_alpha   90.00
_cell.angle_beta   90.00
_cell.angle_gamma   90.00
#
_symmetry.space_group_name_H-M   'P 1'
#
loop_
_entity.id
_entity.type
_entity.pdbx_description
1 polymer ?
#
loop_
_entity_poly.entity_id
_entity_poly.type
_entity_poly.pdbx_seq_one_letter_code
_entity_poly.pdbx_strand_id
1 'polypeptide(L)'
;MSVVMMRLDQGYLAVLNFHHTSMSDDLLPELSKLITRSLNIPEAKAEAISLDTTLESLDISSLELVEILMTIEEEYDLQIDVDAVEARDSLLSVGDLLALGRKHGLGAQSEK
;
A
#
# COMPACT_ATOMS: atom_id res chain seq x y z
N MET A 1 23.20 11.21 3.96
CA MET A 1 22.22 12.04 3.21
C MET A 1 22.80 12.29 1.83
N SER A 2 22.29 11.61 0.81
CA SER A 2 22.81 11.78 -0.54
C SER A 2 21.62 11.81 -1.50
N VAL A 3 21.35 13.00 -2.04
CA VAL A 3 20.42 13.20 -3.16
C VAL A 3 21.21 12.86 -4.41
N VAL A 4 20.80 11.83 -5.15
CA VAL A 4 21.33 11.57 -6.49
C VAL A 4 20.43 12.31 -7.48
N MET A 5 20.94 13.45 -7.95
CA MET A 5 20.26 14.27 -8.95
C MET A 5 20.65 13.73 -10.35
N MET A 6 19.76 12.96 -10.98
CA MET A 6 19.91 12.64 -12.40
C MET A 6 19.40 13.81 -13.25
N ARG A 7 20.25 14.34 -14.13
CA ARG A 7 19.90 15.36 -15.11
C ARG A 7 19.18 14.70 -16.30
N LEU A 8 17.92 15.05 -16.50
CA LEU A 8 17.22 14.89 -17.78
C LEU A 8 16.88 16.28 -18.33
N ASP A 9 16.95 16.41 -19.65
CA ASP A 9 17.08 17.66 -20.43
C ASP A 9 15.93 18.68 -20.25
N GLN A 10 14.85 18.36 -19.54
CA GLN A 10 13.61 19.17 -19.50
C GLN A 10 12.93 19.26 -18.11
N GLY A 11 13.66 19.12 -17.00
CA GLY A 11 13.13 19.42 -15.65
C GLY A 11 13.69 18.52 -14.54
N TYR A 12 13.76 19.05 -13.32
CA TYR A 12 14.15 18.28 -12.14
C TYR A 12 12.91 17.57 -11.59
N LEU A 13 12.87 16.24 -11.70
CA LEU A 13 12.03 15.42 -10.83
C LEU A 13 12.90 14.95 -9.66
N ALA A 14 12.47 15.22 -8.43
CA ALA A 14 13.09 14.62 -7.26
C ALA A 14 12.70 13.13 -7.25
N VAL A 15 13.60 12.27 -7.72
CA VAL A 15 13.44 10.82 -7.53
C VAL A 15 13.85 10.53 -6.09
N LEU A 16 12.85 10.35 -5.23
CA LEU A 16 13.05 9.89 -3.85
C LEU A 16 13.59 8.46 -3.92
N ASN A 17 14.91 8.32 -3.77
CA ASN A 17 15.53 7.01 -3.62
C ASN A 17 15.19 6.49 -2.22
N PHE A 18 14.12 5.71 -2.10
CA PHE A 18 13.74 5.08 -0.84
C PHE A 18 14.87 4.15 -0.40
N HIS A 19 15.42 4.45 0.78
CA HIS A 19 16.38 3.58 1.44
C HIS A 19 15.71 2.24 1.71
N HIS A 20 16.43 1.18 1.33
CA HIS A 20 16.27 -0.17 1.85
C HIS A 20 16.43 -0.14 3.38
N THR A 21 15.32 0.00 4.11
CA THR A 21 15.25 -0.25 5.55
C THR A 21 14.74 -1.66 5.79
N SER A 22 15.68 -2.53 6.18
CA SER A 22 15.53 -3.72 7.01
C SER A 22 14.12 -4.25 7.26
N MET A 23 13.84 -5.45 6.74
CA MET A 23 12.75 -6.34 7.14
C MET A 23 12.57 -6.37 8.66
N SER A 24 11.47 -5.83 9.16
CA SER A 24 11.04 -5.99 10.55
C SER A 24 9.53 -5.82 10.62
N ASP A 25 8.80 -6.88 10.25
CA ASP A 25 7.36 -7.15 10.51
C ASP A 25 6.32 -6.07 10.08
N ASP A 26 6.74 -4.87 9.72
CA ASP A 26 5.89 -3.71 9.47
C ASP A 26 5.52 -3.66 7.99
N LEU A 27 4.36 -4.24 7.69
CA LEU A 27 3.77 -4.29 6.34
C LEU A 27 3.02 -3.00 5.98
N LEU A 28 2.81 -2.11 6.95
CA LEU A 28 2.17 -0.81 6.75
C LEU A 28 2.84 0.03 5.65
N PRO A 29 4.17 0.25 5.63
CA PRO A 29 4.83 1.03 4.59
C PRO A 29 4.72 0.42 3.18
N GLU A 30 4.66 -0.91 3.07
CA GLU A 30 4.51 -1.58 1.77
C GLU A 30 3.06 -1.49 1.28
N LEU A 31 2.10 -1.69 2.20
CA LEU A 31 0.69 -1.51 1.91
C LEU A 31 0.36 -0.05 1.56
N SER A 32 0.91 0.92 2.28
CA SER A 32 0.66 2.34 2.02
C SER A 32 1.18 2.77 0.66
N LYS A 33 2.36 2.29 0.24
CA LYS A 33 2.86 2.47 -1.13
C LYS A 33 1.91 1.88 -2.16
N LEU A 34 1.47 0.63 -1.97
CA LEU A 34 0.53 -0.04 -2.88
C LEU A 34 -0.77 0.77 -3.02
N ILE A 35 -1.34 1.23 -1.90
CA ILE A 35 -2.54 2.08 -1.88
C ILE A 35 -2.29 3.37 -2.67
N THR A 36 -1.21 4.11 -2.38
CA THR A 36 -0.91 5.36 -3.11
C THR A 36 -0.66 5.13 -4.60
N ARG A 37 -0.05 4.00 -4.98
CA ARG A 37 0.16 3.60 -6.38
C ARG A 37 -1.16 3.34 -7.10
N SER A 38 -2.05 2.56 -6.47
CA SER A 38 -3.38 2.24 -7.00
C SER A 38 -4.20 3.52 -7.21
N LEU A 39 -4.20 4.40 -6.22
CA LEU A 39 -4.95 5.67 -6.23
C LEU A 39 -4.27 6.80 -7.03
N ASN A 40 -3.10 6.54 -7.62
CA ASN A 40 -2.28 7.55 -8.32
C ASN A 40 -1.93 8.80 -7.48
N ILE A 41 -1.74 8.62 -6.17
CA ILE A 41 -1.42 9.67 -5.20
C ILE A 41 0.11 9.73 -5.02
N PRO A 42 0.72 10.92 -4.79
CA PRO A 42 2.14 11.00 -4.49
C PRO A 42 2.55 10.14 -3.28
N GLU A 43 3.60 9.34 -3.45
CA GLU A 43 4.18 8.47 -2.41
C GLU A 43 4.59 9.24 -1.14
N ALA A 44 4.84 10.55 -1.23
CA ALA A 44 5.06 11.40 -0.06
C ALA A 44 3.87 11.39 0.92
N LYS A 45 2.66 11.04 0.46
CA LYS A 45 1.50 10.81 1.34
C LYS A 45 1.50 9.41 1.97
N ALA A 46 2.21 8.43 1.41
CA ALA A 46 2.30 7.09 1.98
C ALA A 46 2.93 7.10 3.39
N GLU A 47 3.83 8.05 3.66
CA GLU A 47 4.42 8.27 4.99
C GLU A 47 3.43 8.86 6.01
N ALA A 48 2.37 9.51 5.54
CA ALA A 48 1.30 10.06 6.37
C ALA A 48 0.18 9.03 6.64
N ILE A 49 0.18 7.90 5.93
CA ILE A 49 -0.77 6.82 6.14
C ILE A 49 -0.36 6.03 7.39
N SER A 50 -1.31 5.86 8.30
CA SER A 50 -1.18 5.07 9.52
C SER A 50 -2.33 4.07 9.62
N LEU A 51 -2.26 3.13 10.56
CA LEU A 51 -3.32 2.14 10.79
C LEU A 51 -4.68 2.79 11.11
N ASP A 52 -4.67 3.96 11.75
CA ASP A 52 -5.85 4.74 12.10
C ASP A 52 -6.43 5.54 10.92
N THR A 53 -5.68 5.62 9.80
CA THR A 53 -6.14 6.34 8.60
C THR A 53 -7.35 5.62 8.00
N THR A 54 -8.47 6.33 7.91
CA THR A 54 -9.69 5.79 7.31
C THR A 54 -9.58 5.73 5.79
N LEU A 55 -10.19 4.72 5.17
CA LEU A 55 -10.23 4.59 3.71
C LEU A 55 -10.96 5.79 3.08
N GLU A 56 -12.01 6.29 3.74
CA GLU A 56 -12.71 7.52 3.33
C GLU A 56 -11.79 8.76 3.34
N SER A 57 -10.87 8.88 4.30
CA SER A 57 -9.91 10.01 4.32
C SER A 57 -8.90 9.95 3.18
N LEU A 58 -8.68 8.76 2.61
CA LEU A 58 -7.83 8.53 1.44
C LEU A 58 -8.59 8.64 0.12
N ASP A 59 -9.88 9.00 0.15
CA ASP A 59 -10.77 9.05 -1.01
C ASP A 59 -10.94 7.68 -1.69
N ILE A 60 -10.76 6.58 -0.93
CA ILE A 60 -10.91 5.22 -1.44
C ILE A 60 -12.40 4.90 -1.56
N SER A 61 -12.87 4.79 -2.80
CA SER A 61 -14.20 4.27 -3.10
C SER A 61 -14.24 2.74 -3.10
N SER A 62 -15.45 2.18 -3.12
CA SER A 62 -15.66 0.72 -3.24
C SER A 62 -14.94 0.10 -4.44
N LEU A 63 -14.80 0.84 -5.55
CA LEU A 63 -14.08 0.39 -6.74
C LEU A 63 -12.58 0.33 -6.48
N GLU A 64 -11.99 1.41 -5.96
CA GLU A 64 -10.58 1.48 -5.61
C GLU A 64 -10.20 0.40 -4.58
N LEU A 65 -11.09 0.12 -3.62
CA LEU A 65 -10.87 -0.95 -2.65
C LEU A 65 -10.78 -2.32 -3.33
N VAL A 66 -11.64 -2.60 -4.32
CA VAL A 66 -11.56 -3.84 -5.10
C VAL A 66 -10.22 -3.90 -5.84
N GLU A 67 -9.80 -2.80 -6.45
CA GLU A 67 -8.52 -2.74 -7.19
C GLU A 67 -7.31 -2.93 -6.26
N ILE A 68 -7.34 -2.34 -5.06
CA ILE A 68 -6.32 -2.54 -4.03
C ILE A 68 -6.26 -4.02 -3.61
N LEU A 69 -7.41 -4.64 -3.34
CA LEU A 69 -7.47 -6.06 -2.97
C LEU A 69 -6.94 -6.96 -4.08
N MET A 70 -7.37 -6.75 -5.33
CA MET A 70 -6.86 -7.49 -6.50
C MET A 70 -5.36 -7.30 -6.67
N THR A 71 -4.86 -6.07 -6.53
CA THR A 71 -3.42 -5.78 -6.61
C THR A 71 -2.66 -6.50 -5.49
N ILE A 72 -3.21 -6.60 -4.28
CA ILE A 72 -2.61 -7.35 -3.18
C ILE A 72 -2.59 -8.85 -3.49
N GLU A 73 -3.68 -9.41 -4.01
CA GLU A 73 -3.74 -10.82 -4.43
C GLU A 73 -2.69 -11.13 -5.50
N GLU A 74 -2.55 -10.26 -6.49
CA GLU A 74 -1.57 -10.42 -7.58
C GLU A 74 -0.12 -10.22 -7.12
N GLU A 75 0.18 -9.19 -6.32
CA GLU A 75 1.56 -8.89 -5.89
C GLU A 75 2.07 -9.88 -4.85
N TYR A 76 1.19 -10.41 -4.00
CA TYR A 76 1.57 -11.30 -2.89
C TYR A 76 1.14 -12.76 -3.12
N ASP A 77 0.62 -13.09 -4.30
CA ASP A 77 0.08 -14.43 -4.64
C ASP A 77 -0.88 -14.94 -3.56
N LEU A 78 -1.76 -14.04 -3.09
CA LEU A 78 -2.74 -14.32 -2.05
C LEU A 78 -4.11 -14.64 -2.66
N GLN A 79 -4.89 -15.41 -1.93
CA GLN A 79 -6.29 -15.67 -2.28
C GLN A 79 -7.18 -15.14 -1.15
N ILE A 80 -7.84 -14.02 -1.42
CA ILE A 80 -8.77 -13.39 -0.49
C ILE A 80 -10.19 -13.71 -0.97
N ASP A 81 -10.70 -14.89 -0.59
CA ASP A 81 -12.11 -15.29 -0.75
C ASP A 81 -13.03 -14.45 0.18
N VAL A 82 -13.03 -13.14 -0.03
CA VAL A 82 -13.97 -12.21 0.58
C VAL A 82 -14.73 -11.53 -0.55
N ASP A 83 -16.06 -11.51 -0.48
CA ASP A 83 -16.84 -10.66 -1.38
C ASP A 83 -16.37 -9.21 -1.16
N ALA A 84 -15.90 -8.54 -2.21
CA ALA A 84 -15.42 -7.16 -2.09
C ALA A 84 -16.49 -6.20 -1.51
N VAL A 85 -17.77 -6.57 -1.68
CA VAL A 85 -18.93 -5.90 -1.08
C VAL A 85 -18.98 -6.07 0.44
N GLU A 86 -18.68 -7.28 0.95
CA GLU A 86 -18.61 -7.59 2.39
C GLU A 86 -17.32 -7.00 2.99
N ALA A 87 -16.21 -7.07 2.26
CA ALA A 87 -14.94 -6.49 2.65
C ALA A 87 -15.06 -4.98 2.85
N ARG A 88 -15.69 -4.26 1.92
CA ARG A 88 -16.01 -2.83 2.06
C ARG A 88 -16.70 -2.48 3.37
N ASP A 89 -17.67 -3.30 3.81
CA ASP A 89 -18.44 -3.00 5.02
C ASP A 89 -17.59 -3.19 6.30
N SER A 90 -16.63 -4.12 6.25
CA SER A 90 -15.71 -4.40 7.36
C SER A 90 -14.41 -3.59 7.32
N LEU A 91 -13.97 -3.11 6.16
CA LEU A 91 -12.71 -2.40 5.95
C LEU A 91 -12.95 -0.89 6.02
N LEU A 92 -12.82 -0.31 7.21
CA LEU A 92 -13.03 1.12 7.44
C LEU A 92 -11.70 1.90 7.44
N SER A 93 -10.62 1.24 7.84
CA SER A 93 -9.29 1.83 7.97
C SER A 93 -8.20 1.01 7.28
N VAL A 94 -7.05 1.64 7.06
CA VAL A 94 -5.85 0.95 6.53
C VAL A 94 -5.41 -0.17 7.47
N GLY A 95 -5.63 -0.02 8.78
CA GLY A 95 -5.39 -1.07 9.76
C GLY A 95 -6.24 -2.31 9.54
N ASP A 96 -7.52 -2.14 9.20
CA ASP A 96 -8.42 -3.26 8.86
C ASP A 96 -7.94 -3.99 7.60
N LEU A 97 -7.52 -3.21 6.59
CA LEU A 97 -6.99 -3.73 5.32
C LEU A 97 -5.71 -4.55 5.55
N LEU A 98 -4.82 -4.05 6.41
CA LEU A 98 -3.61 -4.76 6.79
C LEU A 98 -3.91 -6.02 7.61
N ALA A 99 -4.86 -5.96 8.54
CA ALA A 99 -5.27 -7.09 9.36
C ALA A 99 -5.89 -8.20 8.51
N LEU A 100 -6.70 -7.83 7.51
CA LEU A 100 -7.25 -8.75 6.51
C LEU A 100 -6.12 -9.41 5.73
N GLY A 101 -5.20 -8.63 5.15
CA GLY A 101 -4.05 -9.18 4.43
C GLY A 101 -3.25 -10.16 5.30
N ARG A 102 -2.92 -9.78 6.53
CA ARG A 102 -2.19 -10.65 7.48
C ARG A 102 -2.92 -11.95 7.77
N LYS A 103 -4.24 -11.90 7.94
CA LYS A 103 -5.07 -13.08 8.15
C LYS A 103 -5.00 -14.07 6.97
N HIS A 104 -4.78 -13.55 5.76
CA HIS A 104 -4.67 -14.33 4.53
C HIS A 104 -3.22 -14.69 4.14
N GLY A 105 -2.21 -14.18 4.86
CA GLY A 105 -0.80 -14.52 4.63
C GLY A 105 0.08 -13.39 4.10
N LEU A 106 -0.42 -12.14 4.04
CA LEU A 106 0.39 -10.96 3.73
C LEU A 106 1.58 -10.87 4.70
N GLY A 107 2.80 -10.81 4.16
CA GLY A 107 4.06 -10.79 4.92
C GLY A 107 4.59 -12.16 5.36
N ALA A 108 3.85 -13.25 5.16
CA ALA A 108 4.31 -14.61 5.47
C ALA A 108 5.31 -15.15 4.42
N GLN A 109 5.48 -14.49 3.27
CA GLN A 109 6.32 -14.97 2.16
C GLN A 109 7.83 -14.68 2.30
N SER A 110 8.31 -14.21 3.46
CA SER A 110 9.76 -14.06 3.70
C SER A 110 10.44 -15.36 4.15
N GLU A 111 10.12 -16.52 3.58
CA GLU A 111 10.95 -17.74 3.72
C GLU A 111 10.83 -18.65 2.48
N LYS A 112 11.56 -18.33 1.39
CA LYS A 112 12.15 -19.36 0.53
C LYS A 112 13.32 -18.89 -0.32
#